data_AF-A0A392QM58-F1
#
_entry.id   AF-A0A392QM58-F1
#
_cell.length_a   1.000
_cell.length_b   1.000
_cell.length_c   1.000
_cell.angle_alpha   90.00
_cell.angle_beta   90.00
_cell.angle_gamma   90.00
#
_symmetry.space_group_name_H-M   'P 1'
#
loop_
_entity.id
_entity.type
_entity.pdbx_description
1 polymer ?
#
loop_
_entity_poly.entity_id
_entity_poly.type
_entity_poly.pdbx_seq_one_letter_code
_entity_poly.pdbx_strand_id
1 'polypeptide(L)' 'IVSTTFGLDIYDEILRVSHHPTVVACHCEGRGWRFWADSNIHSKFWGRSIQLDPVGVLTLEFDDGEIFQWSKV' A
#
# COMPACT_ATOMS: atom_id res chain seq x y z
N ILE A 1 -6.53 -12.01 0.93
CA ILE A 1 -7.64 -12.45 0.03
C ILE A 1 -6.97 -12.84 -1.27
N VAL A 2 -6.96 -14.13 -1.65
CA VAL A 2 -6.26 -14.56 -2.88
C VAL A 2 -7.12 -14.14 -4.08
N SER A 3 -6.75 -13.06 -4.76
CA SER A 3 -7.43 -12.60 -5.98
C SER A 3 -6.69 -13.15 -7.19
N THR A 4 -7.08 -14.34 -7.65
CA THR A 4 -6.46 -15.02 -8.79
C THR A 4 -6.85 -14.34 -10.10
N THR A 5 -6.14 -13.28 -10.49
CA THR A 5 -6.25 -12.69 -11.83
C THR A 5 -5.10 -13.24 -12.68
N PHE A 6 -5.41 -14.17 -13.59
CA PHE A 6 -4.53 -14.68 -14.65
C PHE A 6 -3.12 -15.15 -14.24
N GLY A 7 -2.99 -16.36 -13.69
CA GLY A 7 -1.74 -17.14 -13.72
C GLY A 7 -0.52 -16.56 -12.99
N LEU A 8 -0.67 -15.44 -12.31
CA LEU A 8 0.30 -14.85 -11.40
C LEU A 8 -0.16 -15.16 -9.98
N ASP A 9 0.64 -15.95 -9.26
CA ASP A 9 0.45 -16.21 -7.84
C ASP A 9 0.71 -14.90 -7.07
N ILE A 10 -0.26 -13.97 -7.08
CA ILE A 10 -0.18 -12.71 -6.35
C ILE A 10 -0.65 -12.96 -4.92
N TYR A 11 0.29 -12.95 -3.98
CA TYR A 11 -0.02 -12.99 -2.55
C TYR A 11 -0.20 -11.55 -2.06
N ASP A 12 -1.44 -11.06 -2.01
CA ASP A 12 -1.77 -9.72 -1.49
C ASP A 12 -2.24 -9.81 -0.02
N GLU A 13 -1.47 -9.17 0.86
CA GLU A 13 -1.81 -8.96 2.27
C GLU A 13 -1.95 -7.46 2.56
N ILE A 14 -3.20 -6.99 2.69
CA ILE A 14 -3.50 -5.67 3.23
C ILE A 14 -3.69 -5.80 4.74
N LEU A 15 -2.74 -5.29 5.50
CA LEU A 15 -2.79 -5.20 6.96
C LEU A 15 -3.25 -3.79 7.36
N ARG A 16 -4.41 -3.71 8.04
CA ARG A 16 -4.79 -2.50 8.77
C ARG A 16 -4.07 -2.52 10.13
N VAL A 17 -2.97 -1.76 10.24
CA VAL A 17 -2.04 -1.86 11.36
C VAL A 17 -2.47 -1.00 12.58
N SER A 18 -3.25 0.06 12.36
CA SER A 18 -3.82 0.86 13.46
C SER A 18 -5.10 1.60 13.06
N HIS A 19 -5.97 1.88 14.04
CA HIS A 19 -7.18 2.69 13.86
C HIS A 19 -7.00 4.15 14.31
N HIS A 20 -6.01 4.45 15.16
CA HIS A 20 -5.70 5.79 15.66
C HIS A 20 -4.19 5.95 15.91
N PRO A 21 -3.40 6.57 15.00
CA PRO A 21 -3.79 7.04 13.67
C PRO A 21 -4.08 5.87 12.72
N THR A 22 -4.86 6.10 11.65
CA THR A 22 -5.16 5.03 10.68
C THR A 22 -3.93 4.77 9.82
N VAL A 23 -3.24 3.67 10.10
CA VAL A 23 -2.09 3.20 9.32
C VAL A 23 -2.51 1.96 8.53
N VAL A 24 -2.27 2.01 7.23
CA VAL A 24 -2.48 0.92 6.30
C VAL A 24 -1.12 0.47 5.79
N ALA A 25 -0.85 -0.83 5.86
CA ALA A 25 0.29 -1.44 5.20
C ALA A 25 -0.23 -2.47 4.19
N CYS A 26 0.39 -2.56 3.02
CA CYS A 26 0.15 -3.68 2.13
C CYS A 26 1.48 -4.28 1.67
N HIS A 27 1.44 -5.58 1.40
CA HIS A 27 2.54 -6.34 0.86
C HIS A 27 2.00 -7.28 -0.21
N CYS A 28 2.55 -7.18 -1.41
CA CYS A 28 2.20 -8.03 -2.53
C CYS A 28 3.47 -8.62 -3.13
N GLU A 29 3.50 -9.93 -3.35
CA GLU A 29 4.58 -10.56 -4.09
C GLU A 29 4.03 -11.21 -5.36
N GLY A 30 4.84 -11.17 -6.43
CA GLY A 30 4.59 -11.90 -7.65
C GLY A 30 5.89 -12.47 -8.22
N ARG A 31 5.82 -13.11 -9.39
CA ARG A 31 7.02 -13.68 -10.03
C ARG A 31 7.94 -12.56 -10.51
N GLY A 32 9.12 -12.44 -9.93
CA GLY A 32 10.12 -11.46 -10.33
C GLY A 32 10.03 -10.11 -9.63
N TRP A 33 9.09 -9.93 -8.68
CA TRP A 33 8.88 -8.64 -8.02
C TRP A 33 8.25 -8.75 -6.63
N ARG A 34 8.55 -7.76 -5.80
CA ARG A 34 7.95 -7.51 -4.49
C ARG A 34 7.47 -6.08 -4.41
N PHE A 35 6.30 -5.88 -3.86
CA PHE A 35 5.70 -4.57 -3.66
C PHE A 35 5.28 -4.42 -2.21
N TRP A 36 5.59 -3.29 -1.60
CA TRP A 36 5.03 -2.94 -0.30
C TRP A 36 4.77 -1.45 -0.20
N ALA A 37 3.78 -1.10 0.59
CA ALA A 37 3.49 0.29 0.91
C ALA A 37 3.04 0.43 2.35
N ASP A 38 3.52 1.50 2.98
CA ASP A 38 2.97 2.03 4.22
C ASP A 38 2.28 3.37 3.93
N SER A 39 1.09 3.56 4.48
CA SER A 39 0.32 4.78 4.31
C SER A 39 -0.39 5.14 5.60
N ASN A 40 -0.03 6.30 6.15
CA ASN A 40 -0.72 6.94 7.25
C ASN A 40 -1.79 7.88 6.67
N ILE A 41 -3.04 7.66 7.06
CA ILE A 41 -4.15 8.50 6.59
C ILE A 41 -4.41 9.57 7.64
N HIS A 42 -4.04 10.81 7.32
CA HIS A 42 -4.44 11.97 8.09
C HIS A 42 -5.85 12.40 7.69
N SER A 43 -6.78 12.37 8.65
CA SER A 43 -8.15 12.81 8.42
C SER A 43 -8.41 14.17 9.07
N LYS A 44 -8.92 15.13 8.31
CA LYS A 44 -9.39 16.42 8.83
C LYS A 44 -10.88 16.61 8.54
N PHE A 45 -11.68 16.76 9.60
CA PHE A 45 -13.11 17.02 9.46
C PHE A 45 -13.37 18.53 9.38
N TRP A 46 -14.07 18.95 8.33
CA TRP A 46 -14.43 20.34 8.06
C TRP A 46 -15.92 20.60 8.32
N GLY A 47 -16.55 19.86 9.23
CA GLY A 47 -17.98 20.01 9.58
C GLY A 47 -18.95 19.35 8.59
N ARG A 48 -18.74 19.52 7.28
CA ARG A 48 -19.59 18.92 6.23
C ARG A 48 -18.86 17.94 5.31
N SER A 49 -17.53 17.89 5.39
CA SER A 49 -16.68 17.01 4.59
C SER A 49 -15.51 16.50 5.44
N ILE A 50 -14.96 15.36 5.02
CA ILE A 50 -13.73 14.79 5.58
C ILE A 50 -12.70 14.88 4.47
N GLN A 51 -11.57 15.52 4.76
CA GLN A 51 -10.37 15.45 3.95
C GLN A 51 -9.53 14.27 4.44
N LEU A 52 -9.11 13.41 3.53
CA LEU A 52 -8.22 12.29 3.79
C LEU A 52 -6.92 12.55 3.01
N ASP A 53 -5.85 12.82 3.73
CA ASP A 53 -4.51 13.03 3.19
C ASP A 53 -3.70 11.75 3.45
N PRO A 54 -3.59 10.84 2.46
CA PRO A 54 -2.73 9.67 2.59
C PRO A 54 -1.27 10.09 2.46
N VAL A 55 -0.50 9.92 3.52
CA VAL A 55 0.95 10.14 3.53
C VAL A 55 1.61 8.77 3.59
N GLY A 56 2.37 8.42 2.56
CA GLY A 56 2.96 7.09 2.46
C GLY A 56 3.86 6.93 1.25
N VAL A 57 4.77 5.96 1.34
CA VAL A 57 5.68 5.59 0.25
C VAL A 57 5.28 4.22 -0.26
N LEU A 58 5.22 4.10 -1.58
CA LEU A 58 5.06 2.85 -2.29
C LEU A 58 6.43 2.42 -2.78
N THR A 59 6.79 1.16 -2.54
CA THR A 59 8.05 0.58 -2.98
C THR A 59 7.78 -0.65 -3.84
N LEU A 60 8.46 -0.73 -4.98
CA LEU A 60 8.49 -1.89 -5.88
C LEU A 60 9.94 -2.29 -6.08
N GLU A 61 10.26 -3.54 -5.80
CA GLU A 61 11.57 -4.14 -5.99
C GLU A 61 11.45 -5.30 -6.99
N PHE A 62 12.34 -5.34 -7.98
CA PHE A 62 12.49 -6.46 -8.90
C PHE A 62 13.62 -7.40 -8.44
N ASP A 63 13.57 -8.66 -8.86
CA ASP A 63 14.57 -9.67 -8.46
C ASP A 63 16.01 -9.36 -8.97
N ASP A 64 16.13 -8.48 -9.96
CA ASP A 64 17.41 -7.96 -10.47
C ASP A 64 18.02 -6.84 -9.60
N GLY A 65 17.29 -6.43 -8.55
CA GLY A 65 17.69 -5.39 -7.60
C GLY A 65 17.24 -3.99 -7.99
N GLU A 66 16.47 -3.81 -9.06
CA GLU A 66 15.91 -2.50 -9.40
C GLU A 66 14.78 -2.12 -8.43
N ILE A 67 14.88 -0.94 -7.81
CA ILE A 67 13.94 -0.44 -6.82
C ILE A 67 13.31 0.86 -7.30
N PHE A 68 11.98 0.90 -7.33
CA PHE A 68 11.18 2.09 -7.60
C PHE A 68 10.45 2.52 -6.35
N GLN A 69 10.52 3.81 -6.04
CA GLN A 69 9.79 4.41 -4.91
C GLN A 69 9.03 5.65 -5.37
N TRP A 70 7.79 5.77 -4.91
CA TRP A 70 6.99 6.96 -5.16
C TRP A 70 6.07 7.28 -3.98
N SER A 71 5.83 8.58 -3.77
CA SER A 71 4.83 9.07 -2.82
C SER A 71 3.53 9.31 -3.55
N LYS A 72 2.40 9.00 -2.91
CA LYS A 72 1.09 9.39 -3.41
C LYS A 72 0.92 10.90 -3.22
N VAL A 73 0.69 11.63 -4.32
CA VAL A 73 0.39 13.08 -4.34
C VAL A 73 -1.11 13.30 -4.27
#